data_AF-A0A8H6QDQ1-F1
#
_entry.id   AF-A0A8H6QDQ1-F1
#
_cell.length_a   1.000
_cell.length_b   1.000
_cell.length_c   1.000
_cell.angle_alpha   90.00
_cell.angle_beta   90.00
_cell.angle_gamma   90.00
#
_symmetry.space_group_name_H-M   'P 1'
#
loop_
_entity.id
_entity.type
_entity.pdbx_description
1 polymer ?
#
loop_
_entity_poly.entity_id
_entity_poly.type
_entity_poly.pdbx_seq_one_letter_code
_entity_poly.pdbx_strand_id
1 'polypeptide(L)'
;MRTSRGAAVAALAAAANAASLADVCTVSKVQSALPSNGTLLGINLIPSAVTASAVYNSTSSGGMGGMGSSSSANYPYCNVTVAYTHPGKGDKVVVKYAFPQPSDFKNRFYVAGGGGYSLSSDATGGLEYGAASGATDAGYDAFSYSYDEVVLYGNGSINWDATYMFAYQALGEMTTLGKTLTRNFYGLSSDAKVYTYYEGCSDGGREGMSQVQRYGDLYDGAITGAPAFRYAQQQVNHVFSSVVEKTLDYYPPPCELAKIVNATIEACDPLDGRTDGVVSRTDLCKLHFDLSKIVGEPYYCAAVTSTSLGFGFSKRQAPGSTTSYQPAQNGTVTKEGVAVAKAIYDGLHNTQGERAYLSWQIASEFSDATTEWNNDTGAWELSIPSTGGEFVTKFVQLLDLDNLSTLDNVTYDTLVEWMDIAMWRYLDSLQTIVPDLTTFKSSGGKLLHYHGESDPSVPSASSVHYWQSVRSIMYSGVSASESLKDLQEWYQFYLIPGAAHCGTNSLQPGPYPENNMNIMIDWVENGVQPTRLNTTVSSGDYAGETQMLCQWPTRPLWKSNSTFDCVTDEKSIDSWTYTFPAFKVPVY
;
A
#
# COMPACT_ATOMS: atom_id res chain seq x y z
N MET A 1 -0.27 -18.98 -81.94
CA MET A 1 0.61 -18.34 -80.94
C MET A 1 -0.09 -17.08 -80.45
N ARG A 2 -0.64 -17.10 -79.23
CA ARG A 2 -1.34 -15.96 -78.61
C ARG A 2 -0.35 -15.20 -77.73
N THR A 3 -0.34 -13.88 -77.90
CA THR A 3 0.41 -12.89 -77.13
C THR A 3 -0.19 -12.72 -75.74
N SER A 4 0.63 -12.83 -74.69
CA SER A 4 0.25 -12.48 -73.31
C SER A 4 0.99 -11.23 -72.87
N ARG A 5 0.24 -10.14 -72.64
CA ARG A 5 0.70 -8.92 -71.99
C ARG A 5 0.86 -9.21 -70.48
N GLY A 6 2.07 -9.07 -69.95
CA GLY A 6 2.29 -8.98 -68.51
C GLY A 6 1.98 -7.58 -68.02
N ALA A 7 0.97 -7.44 -67.16
CA ALA A 7 0.74 -6.21 -66.41
C ALA A 7 1.56 -6.29 -65.11
N ALA A 8 2.55 -5.40 -64.99
CA ALA A 8 3.25 -5.18 -63.73
C ALA A 8 2.32 -4.39 -62.80
N VAL A 9 1.90 -5.02 -61.71
CA VAL A 9 1.21 -4.33 -60.61
C VAL A 9 2.30 -3.69 -59.74
N ALA A 10 2.43 -2.36 -59.83
CA ALA A 10 3.25 -1.60 -58.89
C ALA A 10 2.54 -1.58 -57.53
N ALA A 11 3.12 -2.26 -56.53
CA ALA A 11 2.71 -2.12 -55.15
C ALA A 11 3.13 -0.73 -54.66
N LEU A 12 2.20 0.21 -54.62
CA LEU A 12 2.33 1.45 -53.85
C LEU A 12 2.27 1.06 -52.37
N ALA A 13 3.43 0.90 -51.74
CA ALA A 13 3.54 0.94 -50.29
C ALA A 13 3.13 2.36 -49.85
N ALA A 14 1.88 2.52 -49.40
CA ALA A 14 1.51 3.70 -48.65
C ALA A 14 2.39 3.70 -47.38
N ALA A 15 3.34 4.61 -47.31
CA ALA A 15 3.99 4.94 -46.06
C ALA A 15 2.89 5.46 -45.14
N ALA A 16 2.38 4.61 -44.25
CA ALA A 16 1.56 5.04 -43.14
C ALA A 16 2.46 5.95 -42.29
N ASN A 17 2.34 7.27 -42.45
CA ASN A 17 2.99 8.20 -41.56
C ASN A 17 2.50 7.86 -40.15
N ALA A 18 3.40 7.40 -39.28
CA ALA A 18 3.09 7.27 -37.87
C ALA A 18 2.59 8.61 -37.37
N ALA A 19 1.40 8.64 -36.76
CA ALA A 19 0.81 9.89 -36.28
C ALA A 19 1.76 10.52 -35.25
N SER A 20 2.01 11.83 -35.39
CA SER A 20 2.81 12.55 -34.39
C SER A 20 1.98 12.83 -33.14
N LEU A 21 2.65 13.17 -32.03
CA LEU A 21 1.96 13.57 -30.79
C LEU A 21 1.00 14.75 -31.05
N ALA A 22 1.39 15.72 -31.87
CA ALA A 22 0.55 16.86 -32.23
C ALA A 22 -0.70 16.45 -33.03
N ASP A 23 -0.61 15.41 -33.87
CA ASP A 23 -1.74 14.92 -34.66
C ASP A 23 -2.79 14.24 -33.79
N VAL A 24 -2.35 13.46 -32.80
CA VAL A 24 -3.26 12.71 -31.92
C VAL A 24 -3.75 13.53 -30.73
N CYS A 25 -2.97 14.52 -30.27
CA CYS A 25 -3.27 15.30 -29.08
C CYS A 25 -4.16 16.51 -29.38
N THR A 26 -5.39 16.25 -29.80
CA THR A 26 -6.39 17.29 -30.06
C THR A 26 -7.71 16.95 -29.37
N VAL A 27 -8.46 17.98 -28.97
CA VAL A 27 -9.79 17.82 -28.35
C VAL A 27 -10.71 16.98 -29.24
N SER A 28 -10.72 17.24 -30.55
CA SER A 28 -11.55 16.50 -31.51
C SER A 28 -11.17 15.01 -31.58
N LYS A 29 -9.88 14.69 -31.59
CA LYS A 29 -9.41 13.29 -31.59
C LYS A 29 -9.83 12.58 -30.31
N VAL A 30 -9.62 13.20 -29.15
CA VAL A 30 -10.03 12.62 -27.85
C VAL A 30 -11.56 12.44 -27.78
N GLN A 31 -12.34 13.44 -28.18
CA GLN A 31 -13.80 13.33 -28.23
C GLN A 31 -14.28 12.20 -29.14
N SER A 32 -13.64 12.01 -30.30
CA SER A 32 -13.94 10.89 -31.20
C SER A 32 -13.55 9.53 -30.65
N ALA A 33 -12.61 9.49 -29.70
CA ALA A 33 -12.12 8.29 -29.05
C ALA A 33 -12.93 7.92 -27.79
N LEU A 34 -13.78 8.82 -27.29
CA LEU A 34 -14.66 8.52 -26.17
C LEU A 34 -15.67 7.42 -26.55
N PRO A 35 -15.94 6.46 -25.64
CA PRO A 35 -17.03 5.52 -25.86
C PRO A 35 -18.39 6.24 -25.83
N SER A 36 -19.40 5.65 -26.47
CA SER A 36 -20.76 6.24 -26.49
C SER A 36 -21.43 6.11 -25.13
N ASN A 37 -22.26 7.09 -24.73
CA ASN A 37 -23.01 6.98 -23.48
C ASN A 37 -23.90 5.72 -23.47
N GLY A 38 -23.98 5.07 -22.31
CA GLY A 38 -24.67 3.79 -22.14
C GLY A 38 -23.85 2.55 -22.55
N THR A 39 -22.60 2.71 -23.01
CA THR A 39 -21.69 1.57 -23.27
C THR A 39 -20.83 1.19 -22.05
N LEU A 40 -20.57 2.16 -21.17
CA LEU A 40 -19.96 1.92 -19.86
C LEU A 40 -21.05 1.99 -18.79
N LEU A 41 -21.11 0.96 -17.95
CA LEU A 41 -22.14 0.85 -16.92
C LEU A 41 -22.00 2.01 -15.92
N GLY A 42 -23.12 2.65 -15.59
CA GLY A 42 -23.19 3.59 -14.47
C GLY A 42 -22.71 5.01 -14.74
N ILE A 43 -22.07 5.30 -15.88
CA ILE A 43 -21.51 6.64 -16.15
C ILE A 43 -22.01 7.26 -17.47
N ASN A 44 -22.22 8.58 -17.44
CA ASN A 44 -22.51 9.42 -18.61
C ASN A 44 -21.35 10.39 -18.85
N LEU A 45 -20.66 10.24 -19.96
CA LEU A 45 -19.57 11.13 -20.35
C LEU A 45 -20.09 12.52 -20.70
N ILE A 46 -19.25 13.52 -20.46
CA ILE A 46 -19.47 14.93 -20.78
C ILE A 46 -18.46 15.34 -21.88
N PRO A 47 -18.77 15.13 -23.18
CA PRO A 47 -17.81 15.44 -24.26
C PRO A 47 -17.35 16.91 -24.29
N SER A 48 -18.18 17.84 -23.82
CA SER A 48 -17.83 19.26 -23.74
C SER A 48 -16.80 19.60 -22.67
N ALA A 49 -16.53 18.69 -21.72
CA ALA A 49 -15.52 18.85 -20.68
C ALA A 49 -14.13 18.38 -21.12
N VAL A 50 -13.99 17.83 -22.33
CA VAL A 50 -12.72 17.30 -22.83
C VAL A 50 -11.71 18.40 -23.07
N THR A 51 -10.50 18.23 -22.53
CA THR A 51 -9.32 19.01 -22.90
C THR A 51 -8.20 18.09 -23.37
N ALA A 52 -7.31 18.62 -24.22
CA ALA A 52 -6.13 17.90 -24.69
C ALA A 52 -4.99 18.90 -24.93
N SER A 53 -3.81 18.64 -24.40
CA SER A 53 -2.61 19.46 -24.62
C SER A 53 -1.35 18.61 -24.67
N ALA A 54 -0.52 18.83 -25.70
CA ALA A 54 0.75 18.13 -25.84
C ALA A 54 1.77 18.72 -24.86
N VAL A 55 2.47 17.85 -24.15
CA VAL A 55 3.57 18.18 -23.24
C VAL A 55 4.83 17.51 -23.78
N TYR A 56 5.87 18.31 -24.03
CA TYR A 56 7.11 17.82 -24.67
C TYR A 56 8.31 17.73 -23.73
N ASN A 57 8.25 18.36 -22.56
CA ASN A 57 9.33 18.41 -21.59
C ASN A 57 8.79 17.92 -20.25
N SER A 58 8.75 16.60 -20.07
CA SER A 58 8.27 15.99 -18.83
C SER A 58 9.20 14.87 -18.39
N THR A 59 9.45 14.83 -17.09
CA THR A 59 10.09 13.70 -16.43
C THR A 59 9.01 12.91 -15.72
N SER A 60 9.07 11.59 -15.79
CA SER A 60 8.19 10.72 -15.00
C SER A 60 8.89 10.42 -13.68
N SER A 61 8.18 10.60 -12.56
CA SER A 61 8.54 9.95 -11.31
C SER A 61 7.87 8.58 -11.31
N GLY A 62 8.65 7.55 -11.62
CA GLY A 62 8.26 6.17 -11.43
C GLY A 62 8.01 5.81 -9.98
N GLY A 63 7.05 4.91 -9.73
CA GLY A 63 6.91 4.20 -8.47
C GLY A 63 6.20 4.96 -7.33
N MET A 64 5.89 4.20 -6.27
CA MET A 64 5.20 4.65 -5.05
C MET A 64 5.73 5.96 -4.49
N GLY A 65 4.88 6.98 -4.41
CA GLY A 65 5.12 8.18 -3.60
C GLY A 65 6.43 8.93 -3.90
N GLY A 66 7.00 8.79 -5.11
CA GLY A 66 8.30 9.39 -5.46
C GLY A 66 9.52 8.64 -4.91
N MET A 67 9.36 7.39 -4.45
CA MET A 67 10.45 6.51 -3.99
C MET A 67 11.06 5.67 -5.12
N GLY A 68 10.50 5.70 -6.33
CA GLY A 68 11.20 5.18 -7.51
C GLY A 68 12.25 6.17 -8.01
N SER A 69 13.28 5.64 -8.68
CA SER A 69 14.29 6.44 -9.36
C SER A 69 13.60 7.38 -10.35
N SER A 70 13.67 8.69 -10.13
CA SER A 70 13.21 9.65 -11.13
C SER A 70 14.04 9.49 -12.40
N SER A 71 13.37 9.17 -13.49
CA SER A 71 14.03 9.10 -14.79
C SER A 71 14.27 10.53 -15.26
N SER A 72 15.54 10.89 -15.51
CA SER A 72 15.87 12.14 -16.21
C SER A 72 15.52 12.08 -17.70
N ALA A 73 14.94 10.98 -18.17
CA ALA A 73 14.47 10.87 -19.54
C ALA A 73 13.24 11.75 -19.74
N ASN A 74 13.18 12.34 -20.92
CA ASN A 74 12.07 13.16 -21.33
C ASN A 74 10.99 12.30 -22.00
N TYR A 75 9.76 12.35 -21.50
CA TYR A 75 8.62 11.60 -22.01
C TYR A 75 7.57 12.56 -22.59
N PRO A 76 7.53 12.79 -23.92
CA PRO A 76 6.46 13.56 -24.53
C PRO A 76 5.12 12.81 -24.42
N TYR A 77 4.05 13.49 -24.04
CA TYR A 77 2.73 12.89 -23.87
C TYR A 77 1.60 13.88 -24.16
N CYS A 78 0.39 13.36 -24.36
CA CYS A 78 -0.83 14.13 -24.44
C CYS A 78 -1.51 14.14 -23.07
N ASN A 79 -1.57 15.32 -22.45
CA ASN A 79 -2.33 15.55 -21.24
C ASN A 79 -3.80 15.73 -21.61
N VAL A 80 -4.67 14.86 -21.10
CA VAL A 80 -6.09 14.82 -21.44
C VAL A 80 -6.94 14.89 -20.19
N THR A 81 -7.93 15.77 -20.17
CA THR A 81 -8.98 15.75 -19.14
C THR A 81 -10.28 15.27 -19.77
N VAL A 82 -10.98 14.37 -19.06
CA VAL A 82 -12.35 13.93 -19.37
C VAL A 82 -13.19 14.10 -18.10
N ALA A 83 -14.50 14.26 -18.26
CA ALA A 83 -15.42 14.21 -17.12
C ALA A 83 -16.65 13.35 -17.43
N TYR A 84 -17.22 12.76 -16.38
CA TYR A 84 -18.46 12.01 -16.42
C TYR A 84 -19.35 12.32 -15.21
N THR A 85 -20.61 11.89 -15.27
CA THR A 85 -21.55 11.93 -14.14
C THR A 85 -22.17 10.55 -13.94
N HIS A 86 -22.66 10.30 -12.73
CA HIS A 86 -23.53 9.17 -12.46
C HIS A 86 -24.99 9.60 -12.68
N PRO A 87 -25.77 8.90 -13.54
CA PRO A 87 -27.18 9.23 -13.77
C PRO A 87 -27.96 9.33 -12.46
N GLY A 88 -28.55 10.51 -12.20
CA GLY A 88 -29.38 10.74 -11.02
C GLY A 88 -28.63 11.16 -9.74
N LYS A 89 -27.29 11.18 -9.72
CA LYS A 89 -26.52 11.65 -8.54
C LYS A 89 -26.22 13.15 -8.55
N GLY A 90 -26.23 13.79 -9.72
CA GLY A 90 -25.94 15.23 -9.84
C GLY A 90 -24.48 15.58 -9.55
N ASP A 91 -23.59 14.60 -9.62
CA ASP A 91 -22.16 14.71 -9.42
C ASP A 91 -21.43 15.00 -10.75
N LYS A 92 -20.13 15.27 -10.65
CA LYS A 92 -19.22 15.36 -11.78
C LYS A 92 -17.86 14.82 -11.35
N VAL A 93 -17.43 13.74 -11.97
CA VAL A 93 -16.09 13.15 -11.77
C VAL A 93 -15.18 13.61 -12.89
N VAL A 94 -14.01 14.12 -12.54
CA VAL A 94 -12.94 14.52 -13.46
C VAL A 94 -11.85 13.47 -13.44
N VAL A 95 -11.40 13.09 -14.64
CA VAL A 95 -10.29 12.16 -14.84
C VAL A 95 -9.26 12.82 -15.74
N LYS A 96 -8.00 12.75 -15.31
CA LYS A 96 -6.83 13.16 -16.09
C LYS A 96 -6.16 11.90 -16.64
N TYR A 97 -5.72 11.94 -17.88
CA TYR A 97 -4.93 10.90 -18.52
C TYR A 97 -3.66 11.47 -19.12
N ALA A 98 -2.56 10.73 -19.03
CA ALA A 98 -1.36 10.95 -19.82
C ALA A 98 -1.26 9.85 -20.87
N PHE A 99 -1.35 10.22 -22.15
CA PHE A 99 -1.13 9.31 -23.27
C PHE A 99 0.28 9.53 -23.83
N PRO A 100 1.24 8.59 -23.70
CA PRO A 100 2.58 8.77 -24.24
C PRO A 100 2.54 9.05 -25.75
N GLN A 101 3.59 9.69 -26.27
CA GLN A 101 3.70 9.87 -27.71
C GLN A 101 3.58 8.53 -28.45
N PRO A 102 3.00 8.49 -29.67
CA PRO A 102 2.69 7.23 -30.34
C PRO A 102 3.87 6.26 -30.53
N SER A 103 5.10 6.77 -30.66
CA SER A 103 6.32 5.94 -30.77
C SER A 103 6.69 5.20 -29.49
N ASP A 104 6.28 5.74 -28.34
CA ASP A 104 6.69 5.28 -27.02
C ASP A 104 5.65 4.35 -26.40
N PHE A 105 4.40 4.42 -26.86
CA PHE A 105 3.32 3.59 -26.38
C PHE A 105 3.59 2.09 -26.64
N LYS A 106 3.50 1.28 -25.58
CA LYS A 106 3.76 -0.16 -25.58
C LYS A 106 2.51 -1.03 -25.40
N ASN A 107 1.33 -0.50 -25.74
CA ASN A 107 0.05 -1.17 -25.47
C ASN A 107 -0.19 -1.44 -23.98
N ARG A 108 0.24 -0.52 -23.11
CA ARG A 108 0.12 -0.64 -21.65
C ARG A 108 -0.77 0.45 -21.07
N PHE A 109 -1.47 0.14 -20.00
CA PHE A 109 -2.20 1.07 -19.15
C PHE A 109 -1.70 0.90 -17.71
N TYR A 110 -1.41 2.00 -17.02
CA TYR A 110 -0.85 2.02 -15.67
C TYR A 110 -1.75 2.80 -14.72
N VAL A 111 -1.92 2.24 -13.53
CA VAL A 111 -2.69 2.81 -12.43
C VAL A 111 -1.78 2.90 -11.21
N ALA A 112 -1.62 4.12 -10.70
CA ALA A 112 -0.92 4.36 -9.44
C ALA A 112 -1.91 4.32 -8.27
N GLY A 113 -1.45 3.78 -7.15
CA GLY A 113 -2.12 3.88 -5.87
C GLY A 113 -1.86 5.20 -5.14
N GLY A 114 -2.80 5.54 -4.25
CA GLY A 114 -2.71 6.64 -3.31
C GLY A 114 -1.93 6.31 -2.03
N GLY A 115 -2.21 7.07 -0.97
CA GLY A 115 -1.62 6.90 0.35
C GLY A 115 -2.40 7.65 1.43
N GLY A 116 -2.56 7.02 2.61
CA GLY A 116 -3.44 7.53 3.65
C GLY A 116 -4.87 7.67 3.12
N TYR A 117 -5.47 8.85 3.27
CA TYR A 117 -6.81 9.15 2.76
C TYR A 117 -6.80 9.84 1.37
N SER A 118 -5.69 9.80 0.64
CA SER A 118 -5.56 10.50 -0.65
C SER A 118 -5.39 9.48 -1.79
N LEU A 119 -6.15 9.64 -2.88
CA LEU A 119 -5.89 8.93 -4.14
C LEU A 119 -4.66 9.52 -4.85
N SER A 120 -4.08 8.79 -5.80
CA SER A 120 -3.04 9.36 -6.67
C SER A 120 -3.61 10.51 -7.51
N SER A 121 -2.93 11.65 -7.50
CA SER A 121 -3.25 12.83 -8.29
C SER A 121 -2.39 12.98 -9.56
N ASP A 122 -1.36 12.15 -9.70
CA ASP A 122 -0.43 12.15 -10.82
C ASP A 122 -0.82 11.08 -11.86
N ALA A 123 -1.08 11.54 -13.08
CA ALA A 123 -1.40 10.69 -14.21
C ALA A 123 -0.17 10.29 -15.04
N THR A 124 1.07 10.62 -14.63
CA THR A 124 2.29 10.46 -15.47
C THR A 124 3.19 9.28 -15.10
N GLY A 125 2.89 8.54 -14.03
CA GLY A 125 3.72 7.41 -13.56
C GLY A 125 3.86 6.25 -14.56
N GLY A 126 2.97 6.14 -15.55
CA GLY A 126 3.03 5.10 -16.58
C GLY A 126 3.99 5.39 -17.74
N LEU A 127 4.43 6.64 -17.89
CA LEU A 127 5.14 7.09 -19.09
C LEU A 127 6.48 6.37 -19.29
N GLU A 128 7.21 6.10 -18.20
CA GLU A 128 8.50 5.40 -18.27
C GLU A 128 8.37 3.95 -18.77
N TYR A 129 7.20 3.34 -18.58
CA TYR A 129 6.88 1.99 -19.04
C TYR A 129 6.24 1.97 -20.43
N GLY A 130 6.11 3.14 -21.08
CA GLY A 130 5.36 3.29 -22.33
C GLY A 130 3.86 3.02 -22.15
N ALA A 131 3.33 3.27 -20.95
CA ALA A 131 1.93 3.09 -20.63
C ALA A 131 1.17 4.42 -20.69
N ALA A 132 -0.08 4.36 -21.14
CA ALA A 132 -1.04 5.40 -20.80
C ALA A 132 -1.42 5.27 -19.32
N SER A 133 -1.70 6.37 -18.64
CA SER A 133 -2.04 6.33 -17.21
C SER A 133 -3.08 7.37 -16.85
N GLY A 134 -3.77 7.15 -15.73
CA GLY A 134 -4.88 8.00 -15.28
C GLY A 134 -4.79 8.40 -13.81
N ALA A 135 -5.43 9.53 -13.48
CA ALA A 135 -5.72 9.98 -12.13
C ALA A 135 -7.14 10.56 -12.07
N THR A 136 -7.82 10.47 -10.92
CA THR A 136 -9.21 10.90 -10.78
C THR A 136 -9.43 11.76 -9.55
N ASP A 137 -10.34 12.74 -9.65
CA ASP A 137 -10.79 13.57 -8.53
C ASP A 137 -11.90 12.89 -7.70
N ALA A 138 -12.32 11.68 -8.09
CA ALA A 138 -13.33 10.86 -7.44
C ALA A 138 -14.70 11.56 -7.21
N GLY A 139 -14.97 12.67 -7.90
CA GLY A 139 -16.22 13.44 -7.77
C GLY A 139 -16.34 14.31 -6.53
N TYR A 140 -15.36 14.27 -5.62
CA TYR A 140 -15.28 15.14 -4.43
C TYR A 140 -14.07 16.09 -4.47
N ASP A 141 -13.44 16.25 -5.63
CA ASP A 141 -12.21 17.03 -5.84
C ASP A 141 -10.99 16.47 -5.08
N ALA A 142 -10.74 15.16 -5.21
CA ALA A 142 -9.62 14.45 -4.60
C ALA A 142 -8.22 14.95 -5.05
N PHE A 143 -8.16 15.85 -6.03
CA PHE A 143 -6.92 16.55 -6.37
C PHE A 143 -6.59 17.68 -5.38
N SER A 144 -7.58 18.17 -4.66
CA SER A 144 -7.47 19.26 -3.69
C SER A 144 -7.75 18.82 -2.25
N TYR A 145 -8.54 17.76 -2.06
CA TYR A 145 -9.00 17.28 -0.75
C TYR A 145 -8.65 15.81 -0.52
N SER A 146 -8.34 15.47 0.73
CA SER A 146 -8.27 14.08 1.19
C SER A 146 -9.66 13.56 1.58
N TYR A 147 -9.85 12.25 1.58
CA TYR A 147 -11.15 11.63 1.84
C TYR A 147 -11.67 11.89 3.26
N ASP A 148 -10.80 11.94 4.26
CA ASP A 148 -11.11 12.32 5.65
C ASP A 148 -11.70 13.72 5.80
N GLU A 149 -11.41 14.64 4.88
CA GLU A 149 -11.98 15.99 4.87
C GLU A 149 -13.44 16.00 4.37
N VAL A 150 -13.87 14.93 3.69
CA VAL A 150 -15.18 14.86 3.01
C VAL A 150 -16.00 13.62 3.38
N VAL A 151 -15.51 12.78 4.29
CA VAL A 151 -16.19 11.53 4.71
C VAL A 151 -17.52 11.79 5.41
N LEU A 152 -17.69 12.94 6.07
CA LEU A 152 -18.93 13.34 6.71
C LEU A 152 -19.59 14.50 5.96
N TYR A 153 -20.92 14.47 5.90
CA TYR A 153 -21.70 15.68 5.69
C TYR A 153 -21.77 16.48 6.99
N GLY A 154 -21.98 17.79 6.90
CA GLY A 154 -22.08 18.68 8.07
C GLY A 154 -23.25 18.38 9.03
N ASN A 155 -24.09 17.38 8.72
CA ASN A 155 -25.13 16.85 9.62
C ASN A 155 -24.67 15.62 10.43
N GLY A 156 -23.39 15.21 10.35
CA GLY A 156 -22.84 14.06 11.06
C GLY A 156 -23.17 12.70 10.45
N SER A 157 -23.60 12.66 9.18
CA SER A 157 -23.81 11.41 8.44
C SER A 157 -22.69 11.16 7.43
N ILE A 158 -22.43 9.90 7.11
CA ILE A 158 -21.40 9.54 6.14
C ILE A 158 -21.81 9.98 4.73
N ASN A 159 -20.87 10.62 4.05
CA ASN A 159 -20.87 10.83 2.62
C ASN A 159 -20.52 9.52 1.91
N TRP A 160 -21.54 8.70 1.68
CA TRP A 160 -21.37 7.38 1.07
C TRP A 160 -20.88 7.47 -0.38
N ASP A 161 -21.23 8.53 -1.11
CA ASP A 161 -20.72 8.72 -2.47
C ASP A 161 -19.20 8.92 -2.47
N ALA A 162 -18.66 9.81 -1.63
CA ALA A 162 -17.21 9.95 -1.49
C ALA A 162 -16.56 8.65 -0.98
N THR A 163 -17.22 7.96 -0.04
CA THR A 163 -16.73 6.70 0.54
C THR A 163 -16.56 5.60 -0.52
N TYR A 164 -17.57 5.36 -1.37
CA TYR A 164 -17.46 4.35 -2.42
C TYR A 164 -16.44 4.75 -3.49
N MET A 165 -16.40 6.04 -3.84
CA MET A 165 -15.45 6.56 -4.82
C MET A 165 -14.00 6.38 -4.36
N PHE A 166 -13.68 6.71 -3.10
CA PHE A 166 -12.37 6.45 -2.51
C PHE A 166 -12.06 4.95 -2.35
N ALA A 167 -13.05 4.16 -1.91
CA ALA A 167 -12.82 2.76 -1.55
C ALA A 167 -12.47 1.85 -2.74
N TYR A 168 -13.19 2.00 -3.86
CA TYR A 168 -13.00 1.12 -5.03
C TYR A 168 -13.48 1.73 -6.34
N GLN A 169 -14.54 2.53 -6.32
CA GLN A 169 -15.33 2.83 -7.50
C GLN A 169 -14.60 3.78 -8.46
N ALA A 170 -13.95 4.84 -7.96
CA ALA A 170 -13.29 5.82 -8.82
C ALA A 170 -12.15 5.20 -9.63
N LEU A 171 -11.31 4.37 -9.01
CA LEU A 171 -10.22 3.69 -9.70
C LEU A 171 -10.73 2.65 -10.72
N GLY A 172 -11.79 1.91 -10.39
CA GLY A 172 -12.40 0.95 -11.31
C GLY A 172 -13.01 1.62 -12.55
N GLU A 173 -13.72 2.73 -12.35
CA GLU A 173 -14.32 3.52 -13.43
C GLU A 173 -13.26 4.22 -14.28
N MET A 174 -12.27 4.85 -13.64
CA MET A 174 -11.12 5.44 -14.32
C MET A 174 -10.39 4.41 -15.18
N THR A 175 -10.15 3.21 -14.67
CA THR A 175 -9.45 2.15 -15.41
C THR A 175 -10.29 1.64 -16.57
N THR A 176 -11.60 1.43 -16.35
CA THR A 176 -12.54 0.99 -17.41
C THR A 176 -12.60 1.99 -18.56
N LEU A 177 -12.78 3.28 -18.24
CA LEU A 177 -12.79 4.36 -19.23
C LEU A 177 -11.42 4.51 -19.89
N GLY A 178 -10.34 4.51 -19.10
CA GLY A 178 -8.97 4.70 -19.56
C GLY A 178 -8.51 3.63 -20.54
N LYS A 179 -8.77 2.34 -20.27
CA LYS A 179 -8.47 1.24 -21.19
C LYS A 179 -9.23 1.40 -22.52
N THR A 180 -10.51 1.72 -22.45
CA THR A 180 -11.35 1.92 -23.64
C THR A 180 -10.87 3.11 -24.47
N LEU A 181 -10.60 4.24 -23.80
CA LEU A 181 -10.10 5.46 -24.44
C LEU A 181 -8.72 5.25 -25.04
N THR A 182 -7.81 4.57 -24.34
CA THR A 182 -6.47 4.21 -24.84
C THR A 182 -6.55 3.45 -26.16
N ARG A 183 -7.43 2.44 -26.22
CA ARG A 183 -7.65 1.66 -27.45
C ARG A 183 -8.05 2.54 -28.62
N ASN A 184 -9.02 3.42 -28.41
CA ASN A 184 -9.57 4.27 -29.46
C ASN A 184 -8.62 5.42 -29.83
N PHE A 185 -7.88 5.94 -28.86
CA PHE A 185 -6.91 7.03 -29.04
C PHE A 185 -5.79 6.59 -30.00
N TYR A 186 -5.18 5.42 -29.76
CA TYR A 186 -4.14 4.84 -30.61
C TYR A 186 -4.66 4.04 -31.81
N GLY A 187 -5.98 3.87 -31.94
CA GLY A 187 -6.59 3.16 -33.07
C GLY A 187 -6.22 1.67 -33.10
N LEU A 188 -6.13 1.03 -31.94
CA LEU A 188 -5.73 -0.38 -31.84
C LEU A 188 -6.82 -1.29 -32.44
N SER A 189 -6.40 -2.32 -33.18
CA SER A 189 -7.29 -3.34 -33.75
C SER A 189 -8.00 -4.12 -32.64
N SER A 190 -9.17 -4.74 -32.91
CA SER A 190 -10.01 -5.44 -31.91
C SER A 190 -9.34 -6.63 -31.18
N ASP A 191 -8.24 -7.15 -31.72
CA ASP A 191 -7.43 -8.24 -31.17
C ASP A 191 -6.21 -7.74 -30.38
N ALA A 192 -5.82 -6.47 -30.53
CA ALA A 192 -4.72 -5.90 -29.76
C ALA A 192 -5.08 -5.85 -28.26
N LYS A 193 -4.20 -6.39 -27.42
CA LYS A 193 -4.32 -6.35 -25.96
C LYS A 193 -3.80 -5.02 -25.44
N VAL A 194 -4.49 -4.44 -24.45
CA VAL A 194 -3.96 -3.33 -23.63
C VAL A 194 -3.66 -3.92 -22.25
N TYR A 195 -2.39 -4.20 -21.99
CA TYR A 195 -1.95 -4.74 -20.70
C TYR A 195 -2.17 -3.70 -19.61
N THR A 196 -2.79 -4.08 -18.51
CA THR A 196 -3.14 -3.15 -17.43
C THR A 196 -2.44 -3.50 -16.13
N TYR A 197 -1.69 -2.54 -15.61
CA TYR A 197 -0.86 -2.70 -14.43
C TYR A 197 -1.28 -1.75 -13.32
N TYR A 198 -1.21 -2.25 -12.08
CA TYR A 198 -1.39 -1.47 -10.87
C TYR A 198 -0.12 -1.50 -10.01
N GLU A 199 0.24 -0.38 -9.38
CA GLU A 199 1.25 -0.34 -8.32
C GLU A 199 0.86 0.64 -7.21
N GLY A 200 0.93 0.19 -5.96
CA GLY A 200 0.68 1.01 -4.78
C GLY A 200 1.15 0.36 -3.47
N CYS A 201 1.32 1.16 -2.42
CA CYS A 201 1.64 0.66 -1.09
C CYS A 201 0.86 1.41 0.00
N SER A 202 0.74 0.82 1.19
CA SER A 202 -0.10 1.35 2.27
C SER A 202 -1.58 1.35 1.88
N ASP A 203 -2.26 2.51 1.91
CA ASP A 203 -3.60 2.62 1.33
C ASP A 203 -3.59 2.31 -0.17
N GLY A 204 -2.56 2.69 -0.93
CA GLY A 204 -2.38 2.21 -2.30
C GLY A 204 -2.26 0.68 -2.38
N GLY A 205 -1.70 0.02 -1.37
CA GLY A 205 -1.72 -1.44 -1.30
C GLY A 205 -3.16 -1.98 -1.15
N ARG A 206 -3.96 -1.33 -0.29
CA ARG A 206 -5.39 -1.65 -0.09
C ARG A 206 -6.19 -1.38 -1.35
N GLU A 207 -6.06 -0.20 -1.95
CA GLU A 207 -6.68 0.16 -3.22
C GLU A 207 -6.39 -0.90 -4.30
N GLY A 208 -5.13 -1.31 -4.49
CA GLY A 208 -4.77 -2.35 -5.44
C GLY A 208 -5.45 -3.69 -5.16
N MET A 209 -5.48 -4.10 -3.90
CA MET A 209 -6.19 -5.31 -3.49
C MET A 209 -7.71 -5.19 -3.67
N SER A 210 -8.28 -3.99 -3.47
CA SER A 210 -9.69 -3.70 -3.71
C SER A 210 -10.01 -3.81 -5.21
N GLN A 211 -9.13 -3.30 -6.06
CA GLN A 211 -9.22 -3.47 -7.51
C GLN A 211 -9.12 -4.95 -7.93
N VAL A 212 -8.19 -5.72 -7.35
CA VAL A 212 -8.07 -7.16 -7.60
C VAL A 212 -9.33 -7.93 -7.19
N GLN A 213 -9.94 -7.59 -6.06
CA GLN A 213 -11.16 -8.23 -5.55
C GLN A 213 -12.41 -7.89 -6.37
N ARG A 214 -12.53 -6.64 -6.86
CA ARG A 214 -13.78 -6.12 -7.44
C ARG A 214 -13.76 -5.93 -8.96
N TYR A 215 -12.59 -5.65 -9.52
CA TYR A 215 -12.35 -5.38 -10.93
C TYR A 215 -11.20 -6.24 -11.48
N GLY A 216 -11.02 -7.44 -10.93
CA GLY A 216 -9.86 -8.29 -11.22
C GLY A 216 -9.67 -8.63 -12.70
N ASP A 217 -10.73 -8.60 -13.50
CA ASP A 217 -10.68 -8.80 -14.96
C ASP A 217 -10.12 -7.59 -15.73
N LEU A 218 -10.02 -6.42 -15.09
CA LEU A 218 -9.40 -5.24 -15.68
C LEU A 218 -7.87 -5.26 -15.60
N TYR A 219 -7.27 -6.04 -14.71
CA TYR A 219 -5.84 -5.97 -14.41
C TYR A 219 -5.11 -7.25 -14.81
N ASP A 220 -4.01 -7.10 -15.54
CA ASP A 220 -3.13 -8.21 -15.90
C ASP A 220 -2.02 -8.40 -14.87
N GLY A 221 -1.57 -7.32 -14.22
CA GLY A 221 -0.57 -7.32 -13.16
C GLY A 221 -0.89 -6.32 -12.06
N ALA A 222 -0.73 -6.71 -10.80
CA ALA A 222 -0.92 -5.83 -9.65
C ALA A 222 0.25 -5.98 -8.66
N ILE A 223 0.86 -4.86 -8.28
CA ILE A 223 1.89 -4.77 -7.26
C ILE A 223 1.29 -4.07 -6.04
N THR A 224 1.25 -4.75 -4.91
CA THR A 224 0.59 -4.26 -3.69
C THR A 224 1.56 -4.37 -2.51
N GLY A 225 2.11 -3.23 -2.08
CA GLY A 225 2.98 -3.14 -0.92
C GLY A 225 2.21 -2.84 0.37
N ALA A 226 2.61 -3.43 1.50
CA ALA A 226 2.06 -3.18 2.84
C ALA A 226 0.55 -2.83 2.90
N PRO A 227 -0.37 -3.67 2.35
CA PRO A 227 -1.76 -3.25 2.15
C PRO A 227 -2.55 -3.09 3.46
N ALA A 228 -3.29 -1.99 3.59
CA ALA A 228 -4.22 -1.74 4.70
C ALA A 228 -5.57 -2.48 4.55
N PHE A 229 -5.55 -3.82 4.42
CA PHE A 229 -6.73 -4.65 4.10
C PHE A 229 -7.96 -4.46 5.00
N ARG A 230 -7.79 -4.82 6.28
CA ARG A 230 -8.81 -4.75 7.34
C ARG A 230 -8.84 -3.33 7.87
N TYR A 231 -9.22 -2.40 7.00
CA TYR A 231 -9.12 -0.96 7.20
C TYR A 231 -9.63 -0.53 8.59
N ALA A 232 -10.82 -0.97 9.00
CA ALA A 232 -11.39 -0.68 10.30
C ALA A 232 -10.48 -1.11 11.47
N GLN A 233 -10.05 -2.37 11.47
CA GLN A 233 -9.16 -2.90 12.49
C GLN A 233 -7.80 -2.20 12.46
N GLN A 234 -7.23 -2.02 11.27
CA GLN A 234 -5.95 -1.34 11.06
C GLN A 234 -5.98 0.09 11.62
N GLN A 235 -6.98 0.88 11.26
CA GLN A 235 -7.05 2.28 11.67
C GLN A 235 -7.27 2.40 13.19
N VAL A 236 -8.15 1.59 13.78
CA VAL A 236 -8.33 1.59 15.25
C VAL A 236 -7.08 1.07 15.97
N ASN A 237 -6.30 0.18 15.37
CA ASN A 237 -5.06 -0.34 15.96
C ASN A 237 -4.02 0.75 16.19
N HIS A 238 -4.05 1.86 15.45
CA HIS A 238 -3.16 3.01 15.70
C HIS A 238 -3.42 3.69 17.07
N VAL A 239 -4.56 3.44 17.72
CA VAL A 239 -4.86 3.92 19.08
C VAL A 239 -4.40 2.91 20.15
N PHE A 240 -4.08 1.67 19.77
CA PHE A 240 -3.81 0.57 20.71
C PHE A 240 -2.64 0.86 21.64
N SER A 241 -1.51 1.34 21.10
CA SER A 241 -0.31 1.65 21.89
C SER A 241 -0.58 2.67 23.00
N SER A 242 -1.29 3.75 22.69
CA SER A 242 -1.69 4.77 23.67
C SER A 242 -2.63 4.20 24.74
N VAL A 243 -3.51 3.25 24.38
CA VAL A 243 -4.35 2.54 25.36
C VAL A 243 -3.52 1.61 26.24
N VAL A 244 -2.46 0.97 25.72
CA VAL A 244 -1.51 0.19 26.53
C VAL A 244 -0.80 1.07 27.56
N GLU A 245 -0.24 2.20 27.14
CA GLU A 245 0.42 3.18 28.02
C GLU A 245 -0.50 3.64 29.14
N LYS A 246 -1.73 4.04 28.78
CA LYS A 246 -2.74 4.45 29.76
C LYS A 246 -3.14 3.32 30.71
N THR A 247 -3.30 2.10 30.20
CA THR A 247 -3.74 0.94 31.00
C THR A 247 -2.67 0.53 32.01
N LEU A 248 -1.40 0.61 31.62
CA LEU A 248 -0.26 0.32 32.51
C LEU A 248 0.14 1.52 33.38
N ASP A 249 -0.48 2.68 33.18
CA ASP A 249 -0.15 3.96 33.82
C ASP A 249 1.34 4.28 33.73
N TYR A 250 1.90 4.06 32.55
CA TYR A 250 3.30 4.32 32.26
C TYR A 250 3.44 4.87 30.85
N TYR A 251 4.03 6.07 30.77
CA TYR A 251 4.28 6.81 29.53
C TYR A 251 5.79 6.80 29.31
N PRO A 252 6.33 5.81 28.57
CA PRO A 252 7.77 5.65 28.44
C PRO A 252 8.40 6.86 27.76
N PRO A 253 9.60 7.31 28.18
CA PRO A 253 10.41 8.20 27.36
C PRO A 253 10.69 7.57 25.99
N PRO A 254 10.58 8.30 24.86
CA PRO A 254 10.84 7.74 23.53
C PRO A 254 12.24 7.12 23.39
N CYS A 255 13.24 7.64 24.11
CA CYS A 255 14.60 7.08 24.11
C CYS A 255 14.66 5.69 24.77
N GLU A 256 13.81 5.41 25.75
CA GLU A 256 13.71 4.10 26.37
C GLU A 256 13.15 3.06 25.39
N LEU A 257 12.06 3.41 24.68
CA LEU A 257 11.49 2.56 23.64
C LEU A 257 12.48 2.32 22.50
N ALA A 258 13.19 3.36 22.06
CA ALA A 258 14.25 3.23 21.05
C ALA A 258 15.38 2.30 21.53
N LYS A 259 15.76 2.37 22.81
CA LYS A 259 16.74 1.44 23.39
C LYS A 259 16.22 0.00 23.40
N ILE A 260 14.95 -0.22 23.73
CA ILE A 260 14.33 -1.56 23.66
C ILE A 260 14.38 -2.11 22.23
N VAL A 261 14.02 -1.31 21.23
CA VAL A 261 14.08 -1.71 19.81
C VAL A 261 15.51 -2.07 19.40
N ASN A 262 16.48 -1.19 19.67
CA ASN A 262 17.88 -1.42 19.29
C ASN A 262 18.49 -2.66 19.97
N ALA A 263 18.23 -2.86 21.27
CA ALA A 263 18.69 -4.05 21.99
C ALA A 263 18.00 -5.33 21.50
N THR A 264 16.74 -5.23 21.04
CA THR A 264 16.03 -6.35 20.41
C THR A 264 16.64 -6.69 19.06
N ILE A 265 16.94 -5.69 18.22
CA ILE A 265 17.64 -5.89 16.94
C ILE A 265 18.99 -6.58 17.19
N GLU A 266 19.81 -6.06 18.09
CA GLU A 266 21.13 -6.64 18.43
C GLU A 266 21.03 -8.09 18.90
N ALA A 267 20.02 -8.41 19.71
CA ALA A 267 19.83 -9.77 20.22
C ALA A 267 19.28 -10.75 19.17
N CYS A 268 18.52 -10.25 18.20
CA CYS A 268 17.79 -11.08 17.25
C CYS A 268 18.42 -11.17 15.85
N ASP A 269 19.27 -10.22 15.48
CA ASP A 269 20.03 -10.19 14.22
C ASP A 269 20.72 -11.55 13.93
N PRO A 270 21.52 -12.14 14.86
CA PRO A 270 22.18 -13.43 14.62
C PRO A 270 21.27 -14.64 14.37
N LEU A 271 19.96 -14.55 14.63
CA LEU A 271 19.05 -15.71 14.59
C LEU A 271 18.81 -16.23 13.17
N ASP A 272 19.02 -15.41 12.16
CA ASP A 272 18.92 -15.83 10.76
C ASP A 272 20.23 -16.42 10.20
N GLY A 273 21.29 -16.49 11.01
CA GLY A 273 22.60 -17.02 10.63
C GLY A 273 23.59 -15.96 10.11
N ARG A 274 23.21 -14.69 10.06
CA ARG A 274 24.08 -13.55 9.72
C ARG A 274 23.97 -12.48 10.81
N THR A 275 25.00 -11.66 10.94
CA THR A 275 25.00 -10.49 11.85
C THR A 275 25.31 -9.27 11.00
N ASP A 276 24.25 -8.60 10.56
CA ASP A 276 24.30 -7.46 9.64
C ASP A 276 23.41 -6.29 10.09
N GLY A 277 22.87 -6.36 11.31
CA GLY A 277 21.96 -5.36 11.86
C GLY A 277 20.52 -5.49 11.35
N VAL A 278 20.16 -6.61 10.72
CA VAL A 278 18.83 -6.83 10.14
C VAL A 278 18.17 -8.05 10.78
N VAL A 279 16.97 -7.88 11.33
CA VAL A 279 16.18 -9.00 11.81
C VAL A 279 15.41 -9.63 10.64
N SER A 280 16.02 -10.60 9.94
CA SER A 280 15.33 -11.31 8.84
C SER A 280 14.43 -12.45 9.29
N ARG A 281 14.40 -12.74 10.59
CA ARG A 281 13.63 -13.81 11.23
C ARG A 281 12.94 -13.31 12.50
N THR A 282 12.00 -12.37 12.35
CA THR A 282 11.18 -11.91 13.49
C THR A 282 10.40 -13.04 14.15
N ASP A 283 10.09 -14.11 13.41
CA ASP A 283 9.56 -15.36 13.95
C ASP A 283 10.51 -16.02 14.96
N LEU A 284 11.79 -16.16 14.63
CA LEU A 284 12.77 -16.74 15.55
C LEU A 284 13.01 -15.81 16.73
N CYS A 285 13.04 -14.49 16.48
CA CYS A 285 13.13 -13.49 17.56
C CYS A 285 11.99 -13.68 18.57
N LYS A 286 10.75 -13.75 18.10
CA LYS A 286 9.55 -13.98 18.92
C LYS A 286 9.61 -15.31 19.68
N LEU A 287 10.19 -16.36 19.10
CA LEU A 287 10.29 -17.69 19.71
C LEU A 287 11.44 -17.83 20.73
N HIS A 288 12.50 -17.02 20.62
CA HIS A 288 13.75 -17.27 21.33
C HIS A 288 14.26 -16.10 22.18
N PHE A 289 13.73 -14.90 21.99
CA PHE A 289 14.13 -13.72 22.74
C PHE A 289 13.07 -13.30 23.77
N ASP A 290 13.54 -12.95 24.98
CA ASP A 290 12.70 -12.42 26.04
C ASP A 290 13.15 -10.98 26.35
N LEU A 291 12.27 -10.01 26.07
CA LEU A 291 12.50 -8.59 26.30
C LEU A 291 12.86 -8.25 27.77
N SER A 292 12.53 -9.13 28.72
CA SER A 292 12.90 -8.93 30.14
C SER A 292 14.42 -8.85 30.36
N LYS A 293 15.22 -9.39 29.42
CA LYS A 293 16.68 -9.35 29.46
C LYS A 293 17.26 -7.93 29.28
N ILE A 294 16.49 -7.01 28.68
CA ILE A 294 16.93 -5.63 28.40
C ILE A 294 16.81 -4.74 29.64
N VAL A 295 16.03 -5.15 30.66
CA VAL A 295 15.82 -4.36 31.88
C VAL A 295 17.15 -4.03 32.55
N GLY A 296 17.36 -2.73 32.82
CA GLY A 296 18.58 -2.20 33.43
C GLY A 296 19.64 -1.74 32.44
N GLU A 297 19.47 -1.95 31.13
CA GLU A 297 20.40 -1.43 30.14
C GLU A 297 20.34 0.11 30.08
N PRO A 298 21.49 0.81 30.10
CA PRO A 298 21.51 2.27 30.07
C PRO A 298 21.17 2.80 28.67
N TYR A 299 20.55 3.98 28.64
CA TYR A 299 20.32 4.73 27.42
C TYR A 299 20.58 6.23 27.63
N TYR A 300 20.94 6.89 26.53
CA TYR A 300 21.06 8.34 26.46
C TYR A 300 20.60 8.83 25.08
N CYS A 301 19.77 9.87 25.08
CA CYS A 301 19.44 10.64 23.88
C CYS A 301 19.67 12.12 24.16
N ALA A 302 20.33 12.81 23.22
CA ALA A 302 20.46 14.25 23.28
C ALA A 302 19.08 14.94 23.13
N ALA A 303 18.98 16.20 23.54
CA ALA A 303 17.77 16.97 23.30
C ALA A 303 17.54 17.13 21.79
N VAL A 304 16.29 17.02 21.36
CA VAL A 304 15.90 17.12 19.95
C VAL A 304 14.83 18.19 19.80
N THR A 305 15.02 19.08 18.84
CA THR A 305 13.97 19.98 18.36
C THR A 305 13.63 19.55 16.95
N SER A 306 12.42 19.00 16.76
CA SER A 306 11.94 18.54 15.46
C SER A 306 10.82 19.44 14.98
N THR A 307 10.93 19.91 13.74
CA THR A 307 9.87 20.64 13.06
C THR A 307 9.20 19.69 12.08
N SER A 308 7.95 19.31 12.37
CA SER A 308 7.11 18.58 11.43
C SER A 308 6.37 19.60 10.55
N LEU A 309 6.41 19.38 9.24
CA LEU A 309 5.65 20.17 8.26
C LEU A 309 4.16 19.76 8.21
N GLY A 310 3.68 18.92 9.15
CA GLY A 310 2.28 18.46 9.21
C GLY A 310 1.94 17.36 8.20
N PHE A 311 2.92 16.85 7.44
CA PHE A 311 2.73 15.78 6.45
C PHE A 311 2.93 14.36 6.99
N GLY A 312 3.33 14.22 8.26
CA GLY A 312 3.48 12.91 8.90
C GLY A 312 2.12 12.26 9.15
N PHE A 313 1.98 10.97 8.83
CA PHE A 313 0.76 10.20 9.05
C PHE A 313 0.23 10.33 10.49
N SER A 314 1.13 10.41 11.48
CA SER A 314 0.81 10.36 12.91
C SER A 314 0.46 11.71 13.59
N LYS A 315 0.64 12.87 12.93
CA LYS A 315 0.31 14.21 13.49
C LYS A 315 -0.17 15.21 12.43
N ARG A 316 -1.26 14.91 11.70
CA ARG A 316 -1.90 15.82 10.71
C ARG A 316 -2.80 16.90 11.34
N GLN A 317 -2.47 17.46 12.50
CA GLN A 317 -3.25 18.58 13.03
C GLN A 317 -2.79 19.94 12.47
N ALA A 318 -3.72 20.59 11.76
CA ALA A 318 -3.79 21.99 11.34
C ALA A 318 -2.67 22.52 10.39
N PRO A 319 -3.01 23.46 9.48
CA PRO A 319 -2.02 24.12 8.63
C PRO A 319 -1.04 24.93 9.49
N GLY A 320 0.18 24.44 9.62
CA GLY A 320 1.26 25.08 10.35
C GLY A 320 2.39 24.11 10.66
N SER A 321 3.63 24.59 10.61
CA SER A 321 4.80 23.82 11.05
C SER A 321 4.73 23.64 12.58
N THR A 322 4.54 22.41 13.06
CA THR A 322 4.61 22.11 14.50
C THR A 322 6.06 21.82 14.87
N THR A 323 6.60 22.60 15.79
CA THR A 323 7.93 22.33 16.37
C THR A 323 7.72 21.65 17.71
N SER A 324 8.10 20.37 17.81
CA SER A 324 8.14 19.63 19.07
C SER A 324 9.55 19.66 19.65
N TYR A 325 9.63 19.83 20.97
CA TYR A 325 10.87 19.78 21.73
C TYR A 325 10.87 18.55 22.62
N GLN A 326 11.95 17.77 22.56
CA GLN A 326 12.23 16.67 23.46
C GLN A 326 13.51 17.03 24.26
N PRO A 327 13.48 17.00 25.60
CA PRO A 327 14.67 17.24 26.40
C PRO A 327 15.68 16.10 26.24
N ALA A 328 16.90 16.31 26.74
CA ALA A 328 17.86 15.22 26.85
C ALA A 328 17.32 14.14 27.79
N GLN A 329 17.44 12.89 27.38
CA GLN A 329 16.93 11.71 28.10
C GLN A 329 18.13 10.88 28.56
N ASN A 330 18.16 10.49 29.83
CA ASN A 330 19.19 9.64 30.40
C ASN A 330 18.54 8.72 31.43
N GLY A 331 18.73 7.42 31.29
CA GLY A 331 18.08 6.45 32.15
C GLY A 331 18.54 5.03 31.89
N THR A 332 17.80 4.08 32.44
CA THR A 332 17.94 2.66 32.18
C THR A 332 16.59 2.08 31.81
N VAL A 333 16.57 1.10 30.92
CA VAL A 333 15.33 0.40 30.54
C VAL A 333 14.65 -0.17 31.79
N THR A 334 13.40 0.22 32.00
CA THR A 334 12.59 -0.11 33.16
C THR A 334 11.80 -1.40 32.93
N LYS A 335 11.21 -1.95 33.99
CA LYS A 335 10.31 -3.11 33.86
C LYS A 335 9.00 -2.72 33.20
N GLU A 336 8.56 -1.50 33.47
CA GLU A 336 7.34 -0.88 32.97
C GLU A 336 7.47 -0.61 31.46
N GLY A 337 8.60 -0.07 30.98
CA GLY A 337 8.87 0.10 29.55
C GLY A 337 8.90 -1.22 28.79
N VAL A 338 9.51 -2.26 29.36
CA VAL A 338 9.46 -3.62 28.81
C VAL A 338 8.03 -4.19 28.84
N ALA A 339 7.22 -3.88 29.86
CA ALA A 339 5.83 -4.32 29.92
C ALA A 339 4.97 -3.67 28.83
N VAL A 340 5.14 -2.37 28.57
CA VAL A 340 4.50 -1.66 27.45
C VAL A 340 4.91 -2.30 26.12
N ALA A 341 6.21 -2.47 25.88
CA ALA A 341 6.73 -3.08 24.65
C ALA A 341 6.18 -4.50 24.40
N LYS A 342 6.15 -5.34 25.43
CA LYS A 342 5.57 -6.70 25.36
C LYS A 342 4.09 -6.66 25.02
N ALA A 343 3.30 -5.85 25.73
CA ALA A 343 1.86 -5.74 25.49
C ALA A 343 1.56 -5.24 24.07
N ILE A 344 2.35 -4.31 23.54
CA ILE A 344 2.23 -3.85 22.16
C ILE A 344 2.51 -4.98 21.17
N TYR A 345 3.65 -5.67 21.26
CA TYR A 345 3.98 -6.77 20.34
C TYR A 345 3.03 -7.98 20.45
N ASP A 346 2.47 -8.22 21.63
CA ASP A 346 1.49 -9.29 21.84
C ASP A 346 0.17 -9.02 21.09
N GLY A 347 -0.15 -7.75 20.83
CA GLY A 347 -1.34 -7.29 20.12
C GLY A 347 -2.61 -7.24 20.97
N LEU A 348 -3.66 -6.66 20.41
CA LEU A 348 -4.90 -6.38 21.12
C LEU A 348 -5.66 -7.66 21.50
N HIS A 349 -5.92 -7.82 22.79
CA HIS A 349 -6.82 -8.83 23.35
C HIS A 349 -7.93 -8.14 24.16
N ASN A 350 -9.15 -8.68 24.10
CA ASN A 350 -10.26 -8.22 24.91
C ASN A 350 -10.08 -8.64 26.39
N THR A 351 -10.97 -8.23 27.29
CA THR A 351 -10.89 -8.56 28.72
C THR A 351 -11.05 -10.05 29.04
N GLN A 352 -11.52 -10.86 28.08
CA GLN A 352 -11.57 -12.32 28.20
C GLN A 352 -10.27 -13.01 27.73
N GLY A 353 -9.27 -12.25 27.30
CA GLY A 353 -8.03 -12.77 26.73
C GLY A 353 -8.18 -13.29 25.30
N GLU A 354 -9.30 -12.99 24.63
CA GLU A 354 -9.50 -13.33 23.22
C GLU A 354 -8.78 -12.30 22.34
N ARG A 355 -7.96 -12.77 21.40
CA ARG A 355 -7.28 -11.91 20.44
C ARG A 355 -8.31 -11.21 19.55
N ALA A 356 -8.21 -9.88 19.48
CA ALA A 356 -8.97 -9.07 18.55
C ALA A 356 -8.13 -8.73 17.32
N TYR A 357 -6.89 -8.26 17.49
CA TYR A 357 -6.09 -7.88 16.33
C TYR A 357 -4.59 -8.12 16.48
N LEU A 358 -3.90 -7.93 15.35
CA LEU A 358 -2.46 -8.10 15.21
C LEU A 358 -1.73 -6.82 15.62
N SER A 359 -0.42 -6.92 15.81
CA SER A 359 0.45 -5.78 16.05
C SER A 359 1.74 -5.90 15.23
N TRP A 360 2.53 -4.84 15.24
CA TRP A 360 3.83 -4.77 14.58
C TRP A 360 4.74 -5.92 15.05
N GLN A 361 5.62 -6.40 14.17
CA GLN A 361 6.51 -7.49 14.54
C GLN A 361 7.54 -7.02 15.57
N ILE A 362 8.04 -7.99 16.34
CA ILE A 362 9.18 -7.73 17.22
C ILE A 362 10.34 -7.13 16.41
N ALA A 363 11.02 -6.13 16.98
CA ALA A 363 12.02 -5.28 16.31
C ALA A 363 11.48 -4.20 15.36
N SER A 364 10.16 -4.10 15.13
CA SER A 364 9.56 -2.87 14.60
C SER A 364 9.63 -1.74 15.63
N GLU A 365 9.73 -0.51 15.14
CA GLU A 365 9.62 0.69 15.97
C GLU A 365 8.22 0.84 16.59
N PHE A 366 8.15 1.51 17.74
CA PHE A 366 6.90 1.80 18.45
C PHE A 366 6.36 3.18 18.07
N SER A 367 6.17 3.46 16.76
CA SER A 367 5.79 4.80 16.29
C SER A 367 4.51 5.32 16.94
N ASP A 368 3.52 4.45 17.17
CA ASP A 368 2.23 4.81 17.80
C ASP A 368 2.29 4.90 19.34
N ALA A 369 3.42 4.53 19.97
CA ALA A 369 3.67 4.69 21.41
C ALA A 369 4.61 5.88 21.70
N THR A 370 4.72 6.83 20.77
CA THR A 370 5.60 7.98 20.96
C THR A 370 4.93 8.99 21.89
N THR A 371 5.35 9.01 23.16
CA THR A 371 4.88 9.97 24.16
C THR A 371 5.36 11.40 23.87
N GLU A 372 4.68 12.37 24.49
CA GLU A 372 4.97 13.79 24.31
C GLU A 372 5.51 14.41 25.60
N TRP A 373 6.52 15.27 25.47
CA TRP A 373 7.10 15.96 26.62
C TRP A 373 6.28 17.20 26.98
N ASN A 374 5.79 17.26 28.22
CA ASN A 374 5.12 18.44 28.74
C ASN A 374 6.10 19.28 29.58
N ASN A 375 6.37 20.51 29.12
CA ASN A 375 7.29 21.43 29.79
C ASN A 375 6.75 21.99 31.12
N ASP A 376 5.44 22.06 31.28
CA ASP A 376 4.80 22.59 32.49
C ASP A 376 4.84 21.58 33.63
N THR A 377 4.64 20.29 33.31
CA THR A 377 4.69 19.20 34.29
C THR A 377 6.10 18.60 34.44
N GLY A 378 6.97 18.78 33.44
CA GLY A 378 8.29 18.18 33.40
C GLY A 378 8.25 16.66 33.28
N ALA A 379 7.25 16.13 32.57
CA ALA A 379 7.00 14.70 32.43
C ALA A 379 6.64 14.32 30.99
N TRP A 380 6.81 13.02 30.68
CA TRP A 380 6.25 12.42 29.48
C TRP A 380 4.78 12.13 29.70
N GLU A 381 3.96 12.50 28.73
CA GLU A 381 2.51 12.37 28.76
C GLU A 381 2.02 11.63 27.52
N LEU A 382 0.80 11.11 27.64
CA LEU A 382 0.09 10.42 26.58
C LEU A 382 -0.01 11.29 25.32
N SER A 383 0.34 10.72 24.16
CA SER A 383 0.09 11.32 22.85
C SER A 383 -0.75 10.32 22.04
N ILE A 384 -1.93 10.74 21.57
CA ILE A 384 -2.82 9.88 20.78
C ILE A 384 -2.50 10.08 19.29
N PRO A 385 -2.07 9.05 18.54
CA PRO A 385 -1.78 9.16 17.11
C PRO A 385 -3.01 9.62 16.33
N SER A 386 -2.87 10.67 15.51
CA SER A 386 -4.00 11.19 14.74
C SER A 386 -4.50 10.20 13.70
N THR A 387 -3.62 9.34 13.14
CA THR A 387 -3.98 8.24 12.22
C THR A 387 -5.15 7.41 12.73
N GLY A 388 -5.12 7.05 14.01
CA GLY A 388 -6.16 6.22 14.63
C GLY A 388 -7.26 7.02 15.29
N GLY A 389 -6.91 8.10 16.01
CA GLY A 389 -7.92 8.85 16.74
C GLY A 389 -8.87 9.62 15.82
N GLU A 390 -8.40 10.13 14.67
CA GLU A 390 -9.26 10.69 13.62
C GLU A 390 -10.22 9.64 13.05
N PHE A 391 -9.73 8.41 12.82
CA PHE A 391 -10.58 7.33 12.35
C PHE A 391 -11.69 7.05 13.37
N VAL A 392 -11.36 6.97 14.66
CA VAL A 392 -12.36 6.76 15.70
C VAL A 392 -13.37 7.90 15.74
N THR A 393 -12.94 9.16 15.71
CA THR A 393 -13.89 10.30 15.77
C THR A 393 -14.74 10.40 14.51
N LYS A 394 -14.13 10.50 13.31
CA LYS A 394 -14.87 10.75 12.06
C LYS A 394 -15.59 9.52 11.53
N PHE A 395 -14.98 8.33 11.65
CA PHE A 395 -15.48 7.12 10.97
C PHE A 395 -16.24 6.19 11.91
N VAL A 396 -15.96 6.19 13.22
CA VAL A 396 -16.68 5.35 14.20
C VAL A 396 -17.76 6.17 14.92
N GLN A 397 -17.41 7.33 15.47
CA GLN A 397 -18.31 8.17 16.27
C GLN A 397 -19.11 9.16 15.41
N LEU A 398 -18.71 9.38 14.15
CA LEU A 398 -19.32 10.34 13.21
C LEU A 398 -19.26 11.78 13.71
N LEU A 399 -18.17 12.12 14.40
CA LEU A 399 -17.85 13.45 14.88
C LEU A 399 -16.76 14.04 14.00
N ASP A 400 -17.00 15.23 13.45
CA ASP A 400 -16.02 15.94 12.62
C ASP A 400 -14.92 16.58 13.49
N LEU A 401 -14.07 15.72 14.04
CA LEU A 401 -12.94 16.06 14.90
C LEU A 401 -11.69 15.35 14.36
N ASP A 402 -10.57 16.05 14.31
CA ASP A 402 -9.34 15.54 13.68
C ASP A 402 -8.52 14.62 14.62
N ASN A 403 -8.96 14.42 15.87
CA ASN A 403 -8.39 13.43 16.78
C ASN A 403 -9.28 13.18 18.00
N LEU A 404 -9.05 12.07 18.70
CA LEU A 404 -9.53 11.88 20.07
C LEU A 404 -8.84 12.89 21.01
N SER A 405 -9.60 13.54 21.88
CA SER A 405 -9.06 14.51 22.85
C SER A 405 -8.58 13.87 24.16
N THR A 406 -9.07 12.67 24.49
CA THR A 406 -8.72 11.90 25.68
C THR A 406 -9.01 10.42 25.44
N LEU A 407 -8.39 9.55 26.24
CA LEU A 407 -8.71 8.12 26.30
C LEU A 407 -9.55 7.77 27.55
N ASP A 408 -10.25 8.74 28.16
CA ASP A 408 -11.06 8.50 29.36
C ASP A 408 -12.16 7.47 29.11
N ASN A 409 -12.20 6.45 29.96
CA ASN A 409 -13.05 5.26 29.83
C ASN A 409 -12.81 4.42 28.56
N VAL A 410 -11.71 4.65 27.83
CA VAL A 410 -11.30 3.79 26.72
C VAL A 410 -10.51 2.61 27.27
N THR A 411 -10.98 1.41 26.95
CA THR A 411 -10.37 0.13 27.34
C THR A 411 -10.04 -0.69 26.10
N TYR A 412 -9.39 -1.85 26.27
CA TYR A 412 -9.21 -2.80 25.17
C TYR A 412 -10.54 -3.23 24.57
N ASP A 413 -11.58 -3.47 25.38
CA ASP A 413 -12.91 -3.82 24.86
C ASP A 413 -13.53 -2.69 24.04
N THR A 414 -13.28 -1.43 24.42
CA THR A 414 -13.71 -0.26 23.64
C THR A 414 -13.07 -0.24 22.26
N LEU A 415 -11.77 -0.59 22.15
CA LEU A 415 -11.12 -0.72 20.85
C LEU A 415 -11.74 -1.83 20.01
N VAL A 416 -12.01 -3.00 20.61
CA VAL A 416 -12.68 -4.12 19.92
C VAL A 416 -14.06 -3.72 19.42
N GLU A 417 -14.83 -2.98 20.22
CA GLU A 417 -16.14 -2.47 19.82
C GLU A 417 -16.03 -1.49 18.64
N TRP A 418 -15.09 -0.55 18.66
CA TRP A 418 -14.86 0.37 17.54
C TRP A 418 -14.44 -0.36 16.27
N MET A 419 -13.59 -1.39 16.38
CA MET A 419 -13.23 -2.25 15.27
C MET A 419 -14.44 -2.97 14.68
N ASP A 420 -15.32 -3.54 15.51
CA ASP A 420 -16.52 -4.25 15.05
C ASP A 420 -17.52 -3.29 14.38
N ILE A 421 -17.78 -2.14 15.00
CA ILE A 421 -18.66 -1.09 14.43
C ILE A 421 -18.18 -0.68 13.04
N ALA A 422 -16.91 -0.34 12.89
CA ALA A 422 -16.37 0.10 11.60
C ALA A 422 -16.26 -1.05 10.59
N MET A 423 -15.92 -2.26 11.03
CA MET A 423 -15.88 -3.44 10.16
C MET A 423 -17.23 -3.65 9.47
N TRP A 424 -18.33 -3.62 10.23
CA TRP A 424 -19.67 -3.80 9.67
C TRP A 424 -20.13 -2.62 8.83
N ARG A 425 -19.85 -1.40 9.29
CA ARG A 425 -20.24 -0.18 8.60
C ARG A 425 -19.60 -0.07 7.22
N TYR A 426 -18.32 -0.41 7.10
CA TYR A 426 -17.55 -0.25 5.88
C TYR A 426 -17.27 -1.58 5.16
N LEU A 427 -18.05 -2.63 5.47
CA LEU A 427 -17.82 -3.99 4.95
C LEU A 427 -17.80 -4.04 3.42
N ASP A 428 -18.69 -3.28 2.76
CA ASP A 428 -18.84 -3.24 1.32
C ASP A 428 -18.06 -2.11 0.64
N SER A 429 -17.28 -1.33 1.40
CA SER A 429 -16.50 -0.19 0.94
C SER A 429 -15.03 -0.33 1.34
N LEU A 430 -14.62 0.23 2.48
CA LEU A 430 -13.20 0.32 2.87
C LEU A 430 -12.59 -1.05 3.25
N GLN A 431 -13.39 -1.97 3.79
CA GLN A 431 -12.91 -3.31 4.13
C GLN A 431 -12.54 -4.10 2.86
N THR A 432 -11.25 -4.36 2.69
CA THR A 432 -10.68 -5.02 1.51
C THR A 432 -10.28 -6.46 1.85
N ILE A 433 -11.25 -7.24 2.29
CA ILE A 433 -11.01 -8.53 2.97
C ILE A 433 -11.58 -9.73 2.21
N VAL A 434 -11.99 -9.59 0.95
CA VAL A 434 -12.54 -10.70 0.17
C VAL A 434 -11.40 -11.63 -0.27
N PRO A 435 -11.38 -12.91 0.18
CA PRO A 435 -10.29 -13.83 -0.11
C PRO A 435 -10.47 -14.63 -1.42
N ASP A 436 -11.68 -14.64 -2.00
CA ASP A 436 -11.91 -15.26 -3.30
C ASP A 436 -11.49 -14.31 -4.43
N LEU A 437 -10.36 -14.63 -5.08
CA LEU A 437 -9.78 -13.87 -6.19
C LEU A 437 -9.96 -14.60 -7.53
N THR A 438 -10.98 -15.45 -7.66
CA THR A 438 -11.20 -16.27 -8.87
C THR A 438 -11.28 -15.45 -10.15
N THR A 439 -11.95 -14.30 -10.15
CA THR A 439 -12.06 -13.43 -11.34
C THR A 439 -10.69 -12.94 -11.81
N PHE A 440 -9.84 -12.47 -10.89
CA PHE A 440 -8.49 -12.03 -11.21
C PHE A 440 -7.63 -13.19 -11.75
N LYS A 441 -7.60 -14.32 -11.03
CA LYS A 441 -6.85 -15.52 -11.44
C LYS A 441 -7.29 -16.03 -12.82
N SER A 442 -8.59 -16.20 -13.03
CA SER A 442 -9.14 -16.74 -14.29
C SER A 442 -8.95 -15.82 -15.49
N SER A 443 -8.77 -14.51 -15.25
CA SER A 443 -8.41 -13.53 -16.28
C SER A 443 -6.92 -13.55 -16.63
N GLY A 444 -6.11 -14.38 -15.95
CA GLY A 444 -4.67 -14.50 -16.14
C GLY A 444 -3.84 -13.51 -15.32
N GLY A 445 -4.46 -12.81 -14.36
CA GLY A 445 -3.83 -11.78 -13.54
C GLY A 445 -2.66 -12.30 -12.69
N LYS A 446 -1.63 -11.46 -12.51
CA LYS A 446 -0.45 -11.72 -11.69
C LYS A 446 -0.36 -10.72 -10.53
N LEU A 447 -0.27 -11.21 -9.30
CA LEU A 447 -0.21 -10.43 -8.08
C LEU A 447 1.16 -10.58 -7.42
N LEU A 448 1.87 -9.46 -7.30
CA LEU A 448 3.12 -9.33 -6.54
C LEU A 448 2.82 -8.52 -5.29
N HIS A 449 2.77 -9.19 -4.15
CA HIS A 449 2.52 -8.62 -2.85
C HIS A 449 3.82 -8.59 -2.06
N TYR A 450 4.13 -7.48 -1.40
CA TYR A 450 5.22 -7.44 -0.45
C TYR A 450 4.88 -6.63 0.80
N HIS A 451 5.63 -6.83 1.88
CA HIS A 451 5.46 -6.08 3.11
C HIS A 451 6.80 -5.97 3.84
N GLY A 452 7.15 -4.77 4.32
CA GLY A 452 8.27 -4.59 5.25
C GLY A 452 8.05 -5.41 6.51
N GLU A 453 9.01 -6.25 6.87
CA GLU A 453 8.82 -7.12 8.04
C GLU A 453 8.77 -6.31 9.34
N SER A 454 9.56 -5.24 9.40
CA SER A 454 9.66 -4.30 10.53
C SER A 454 8.80 -3.05 10.32
N ASP A 455 7.72 -3.15 9.54
CA ASP A 455 6.75 -2.06 9.32
C ASP A 455 6.15 -1.63 10.67
N PRO A 456 6.28 -0.33 11.08
CA PRO A 456 5.74 0.19 12.33
C PRO A 456 4.38 0.90 12.13
N SER A 457 3.78 0.78 10.94
CA SER A 457 2.49 1.37 10.59
C SER A 457 1.45 0.28 10.37
N VAL A 458 1.64 -0.56 9.34
CA VAL A 458 0.75 -1.69 9.06
C VAL A 458 1.42 -2.97 9.54
N PRO A 459 0.78 -3.78 10.40
CA PRO A 459 1.36 -5.05 10.82
C PRO A 459 1.60 -6.00 9.63
N SER A 460 2.83 -6.45 9.40
CA SER A 460 3.16 -7.38 8.32
C SER A 460 2.45 -8.74 8.44
N ALA A 461 2.10 -9.14 9.66
CA ALA A 461 1.25 -10.32 9.91
C ALA A 461 -0.16 -10.17 9.30
N SER A 462 -0.62 -8.94 9.07
CA SER A 462 -1.86 -8.65 8.35
C SER A 462 -1.80 -9.21 6.92
N SER A 463 -0.69 -8.99 6.23
CA SER A 463 -0.48 -9.54 4.89
C SER A 463 -0.38 -11.06 4.88
N VAL A 464 0.31 -11.64 5.86
CA VAL A 464 0.39 -13.10 6.01
C VAL A 464 -0.99 -13.70 6.20
N HIS A 465 -1.80 -13.13 7.11
CA HIS A 465 -3.15 -13.60 7.38
C HIS A 465 -4.03 -13.55 6.14
N TYR A 466 -4.02 -12.44 5.39
CA TYR A 466 -4.82 -12.33 4.16
C TYR A 466 -4.37 -13.34 3.09
N TRP A 467 -3.06 -13.52 2.90
CA TRP A 467 -2.54 -14.53 1.98
C TRP A 467 -2.99 -15.95 2.39
N GLN A 468 -2.98 -16.26 3.69
CA GLN A 468 -3.49 -17.53 4.21
C GLN A 468 -4.99 -17.67 3.99
N SER A 469 -5.78 -16.61 4.19
CA SER A 469 -7.22 -16.55 3.90
C SER A 469 -7.51 -16.90 2.44
N VAL A 470 -6.83 -16.25 1.48
CA VAL A 470 -6.96 -16.53 0.04
C VAL A 470 -6.68 -18.00 -0.26
N ARG A 471 -5.57 -18.53 0.26
CA ARG A 471 -5.21 -19.95 0.08
C ARG A 471 -6.28 -20.88 0.66
N SER A 472 -6.77 -20.60 1.87
CA SER A 472 -7.75 -21.46 2.54
C SER A 472 -9.10 -21.51 1.81
N ILE A 473 -9.52 -20.39 1.21
CA ILE A 473 -10.81 -20.25 0.54
C ILE A 473 -10.74 -20.81 -0.89
N MET A 474 -9.74 -20.42 -1.68
CA MET A 474 -9.64 -20.82 -3.08
C MET A 474 -9.17 -22.28 -3.27
N TYR A 475 -8.52 -22.87 -2.26
CA TYR A 475 -7.93 -24.22 -2.34
C TYR A 475 -8.44 -25.16 -1.24
N SER A 476 -9.67 -24.96 -0.80
CA SER A 476 -10.31 -25.84 0.18
C SER A 476 -10.31 -27.30 -0.31
N GLY A 477 -9.81 -28.22 0.53
CA GLY A 477 -9.69 -29.65 0.20
C GLY A 477 -8.49 -30.03 -0.69
N VAL A 478 -7.61 -29.08 -1.04
CA VAL A 478 -6.38 -29.32 -1.81
C VAL A 478 -5.20 -29.53 -0.84
N SER A 479 -4.24 -30.36 -1.23
CA SER A 479 -3.03 -30.59 -0.43
C SER A 479 -2.23 -29.29 -0.21
N ALA A 480 -1.49 -29.23 0.89
CA ALA A 480 -0.68 -28.05 1.20
C ALA A 480 0.33 -27.74 0.08
N SER A 481 0.97 -28.76 -0.48
CA SER A 481 1.94 -28.62 -1.57
C SER A 481 1.32 -28.19 -2.90
N GLU A 482 0.15 -28.73 -3.27
CA GLU A 482 -0.52 -28.30 -4.52
C GLU A 482 -1.06 -26.88 -4.41
N SER A 483 -1.70 -26.54 -3.29
CA SER A 483 -2.22 -25.19 -3.07
C SER A 483 -1.10 -24.15 -3.11
N LEU A 484 0.06 -24.44 -2.52
CA LEU A 484 1.24 -23.58 -2.63
C LEU A 484 1.69 -23.47 -4.09
N LYS A 485 1.90 -24.59 -4.77
CA LYS A 485 2.38 -24.58 -6.15
C LYS A 485 1.49 -23.75 -7.07
N ASP A 486 0.18 -23.98 -7.04
CA ASP A 486 -0.76 -23.26 -7.91
C ASP A 486 -0.87 -21.77 -7.51
N LEU A 487 -0.88 -21.45 -6.21
CA LEU A 487 -0.91 -20.06 -5.75
C LEU A 487 0.33 -19.29 -6.21
N GLN A 488 1.52 -19.91 -6.16
CA GLN A 488 2.77 -19.28 -6.59
C GLN A 488 2.80 -18.90 -8.09
N GLU A 489 2.00 -19.54 -8.94
CA GLU A 489 1.94 -19.26 -10.39
C GLU A 489 1.29 -17.92 -10.73
N TRP A 490 0.54 -17.32 -9.80
CA TRP A 490 -0.19 -16.07 -10.03
C TRP A 490 -0.22 -15.12 -8.84
N TYR A 491 -0.04 -15.57 -7.59
CA TYR A 491 0.03 -14.74 -6.38
C TYR A 491 1.31 -15.03 -5.60
N GLN A 492 2.26 -14.11 -5.71
CA GLN A 492 3.51 -14.17 -4.95
C GLN A 492 3.53 -13.13 -3.83
N PHE A 493 3.90 -13.58 -2.62
CA PHE A 493 4.00 -12.75 -1.44
C PHE A 493 5.40 -12.82 -0.83
N TYR A 494 5.98 -11.66 -0.53
CA TYR A 494 7.33 -11.49 -0.02
C TYR A 494 7.35 -10.63 1.25
N LEU A 495 7.95 -11.14 2.32
CA LEU A 495 8.33 -10.31 3.47
C LEU A 495 9.73 -9.75 3.22
N ILE A 496 9.93 -8.48 3.54
CA ILE A 496 11.18 -7.77 3.30
C ILE A 496 11.91 -7.60 4.65
N PRO A 497 12.99 -8.35 4.92
CA PRO A 497 13.76 -8.25 6.15
C PRO A 497 14.16 -6.82 6.51
N GLY A 498 13.91 -6.42 7.76
CA GLY A 498 14.29 -5.11 8.31
C GLY A 498 13.54 -3.89 7.75
N ALA A 499 12.97 -3.98 6.55
CA ALA A 499 12.29 -2.87 5.90
C ALA A 499 11.10 -2.35 6.72
N ALA A 500 10.93 -1.04 6.68
CA ALA A 500 9.87 -0.32 7.37
C ALA A 500 8.65 -0.15 6.44
N HIS A 501 7.75 0.77 6.79
CA HIS A 501 6.55 1.03 6.02
C HIS A 501 6.87 1.57 4.62
N CYS A 502 6.58 0.77 3.60
CA CYS A 502 6.78 1.11 2.18
C CYS A 502 8.20 1.57 1.82
N GLY A 503 9.22 1.21 2.61
CA GLY A 503 10.58 1.71 2.39
C GLY A 503 11.66 1.00 3.20
N THR A 504 12.90 1.41 2.94
CA THR A 504 14.07 1.02 3.74
C THR A 504 13.94 1.51 5.17
N ASN A 505 14.64 0.86 6.11
CA ASN A 505 14.67 1.22 7.52
C ASN A 505 16.08 1.69 7.91
N SER A 506 16.21 2.85 8.56
CA SER A 506 17.51 3.35 9.02
C SER A 506 18.04 2.60 10.26
N LEU A 507 17.16 1.98 11.05
CA LEU A 507 17.56 1.15 12.20
C LEU A 507 18.02 -0.25 11.78
N GLN A 508 17.57 -0.71 10.62
CA GLN A 508 17.87 -2.04 10.08
C GLN A 508 18.20 -1.88 8.59
N PRO A 509 19.49 -1.73 8.22
CA PRO A 509 19.94 -1.43 6.87
C PRO A 509 19.82 -2.65 5.94
N GLY A 510 18.60 -3.17 5.81
CA GLY A 510 18.24 -4.32 5.00
C GLY A 510 17.88 -3.95 3.56
N PRO A 511 17.52 -4.96 2.75
CA PRO A 511 17.28 -4.75 1.34
C PRO A 511 15.87 -4.19 1.09
N TYR A 512 15.66 -3.54 -0.07
CA TYR A 512 14.33 -3.15 -0.53
C TYR A 512 14.15 -3.43 -2.03
N PRO A 513 12.94 -3.80 -2.51
CA PRO A 513 12.70 -4.05 -3.93
C PRO A 513 12.91 -2.82 -4.81
N GLU A 514 13.55 -3.07 -5.95
CA GLU A 514 13.75 -2.09 -7.01
C GLU A 514 13.17 -2.65 -8.31
N ASN A 515 12.61 -1.79 -9.17
CA ASN A 515 12.12 -2.15 -10.51
C ASN A 515 10.96 -3.18 -10.54
N ASN A 516 10.10 -3.21 -9.52
CA ASN A 516 8.96 -4.15 -9.43
C ASN A 516 8.06 -4.14 -10.68
N MET A 517 7.81 -2.96 -11.27
CA MET A 517 6.99 -2.87 -12.48
C MET A 517 7.61 -3.58 -13.68
N ASN A 518 8.93 -3.49 -13.88
CA ASN A 518 9.60 -4.23 -14.96
C ASN A 518 9.52 -5.75 -14.73
N ILE A 519 9.66 -6.21 -13.48
CA ILE A 519 9.46 -7.62 -13.11
C ILE A 519 8.03 -8.06 -13.42
N MET A 520 7.03 -7.24 -13.08
CA MET A 520 5.63 -7.53 -13.35
C MET A 520 5.33 -7.59 -14.86
N ILE A 521 5.86 -6.63 -15.63
CA ILE A 521 5.75 -6.60 -17.09
C ILE A 521 6.33 -7.88 -17.70
N ASP A 522 7.52 -8.30 -17.27
CA ASP A 522 8.14 -9.53 -17.78
C ASP A 522 7.36 -10.80 -17.38
N TRP A 523 6.78 -10.82 -16.19
CA TRP A 523 5.94 -11.94 -15.76
C TRP A 523 4.65 -12.05 -16.59
N VAL A 524 3.99 -10.91 -16.83
CA VAL A 524 2.71 -10.85 -17.55
C VAL A 524 2.87 -11.03 -19.06
N GLU A 525 3.84 -10.35 -19.67
CA GLU A 525 3.98 -10.29 -21.13
C GLU A 525 4.86 -11.43 -21.67
N ASN A 526 5.90 -11.80 -20.91
CA ASN A 526 6.91 -12.76 -21.36
C ASN A 526 6.84 -14.10 -20.63
N GLY A 527 5.95 -14.25 -19.63
CA GLY A 527 5.83 -15.46 -18.83
C GLY A 527 7.04 -15.73 -17.93
N VAL A 528 7.86 -14.71 -17.69
CA VAL A 528 9.07 -14.82 -16.85
C VAL A 528 8.65 -14.66 -15.39
N GLN A 529 8.15 -15.75 -14.81
CA GLN A 529 7.77 -15.77 -13.40
C GLN A 529 9.01 -15.56 -12.50
N PRO A 530 8.99 -14.60 -11.57
CA PRO A 530 10.07 -14.43 -10.61
C PRO A 530 10.12 -15.66 -9.69
N THR A 531 11.28 -16.31 -9.61
CA THR A 531 11.51 -17.40 -8.64
C THR A 531 11.74 -16.86 -7.23
N ARG A 532 12.20 -15.61 -7.15
CA ARG A 532 12.45 -14.80 -5.96
C ARG A 532 12.33 -13.33 -6.35
N LEU A 533 12.08 -12.45 -5.38
CA LEU A 533 12.04 -11.00 -5.63
C LEU A 533 13.42 -10.38 -5.43
N ASN A 534 13.86 -9.61 -6.43
CA ASN A 534 15.15 -8.94 -6.42
C ASN A 534 15.11 -7.67 -5.55
N THR A 535 16.06 -7.51 -4.63
CA THR A 535 16.14 -6.37 -3.73
C THR A 535 17.59 -5.91 -3.52
N THR A 536 17.78 -4.63 -3.21
CA THR A 536 19.09 -4.02 -3.02
C THR A 536 19.21 -3.44 -1.62
N VAL A 537 20.33 -3.68 -0.95
CA VAL A 537 20.70 -3.02 0.32
C VAL A 537 21.22 -1.62 0.02
N SER A 538 20.57 -0.58 0.52
CA SER A 538 20.88 0.81 0.16
C SER A 538 21.91 1.48 1.07
N SER A 539 22.16 0.94 2.27
CA SER A 539 23.01 1.56 3.29
C SER A 539 23.68 0.53 4.21
N GLY A 540 24.54 0.98 5.12
CA GLY A 540 25.29 0.10 6.03
C GLY A 540 26.47 -0.60 5.37
N ASP A 541 27.05 -1.58 6.09
CA ASP A 541 28.28 -2.28 5.68
C ASP A 541 28.10 -3.13 4.39
N TYR A 542 26.85 -3.42 4.04
CA TYR A 542 26.48 -4.25 2.89
C TYR A 542 25.77 -3.45 1.78
N ALA A 543 25.91 -2.11 1.79
CA ALA A 543 25.36 -1.27 0.73
C ALA A 543 25.79 -1.72 -0.68
N GLY A 544 24.82 -1.84 -1.58
CA GLY A 544 24.99 -2.36 -2.94
C GLY A 544 24.84 -3.88 -3.06
N GLU A 545 24.71 -4.62 -1.96
CA GLU A 545 24.42 -6.05 -2.00
C GLU A 545 23.01 -6.31 -2.55
N THR A 546 22.92 -7.23 -3.50
CA THR A 546 21.65 -7.76 -4.00
C THR A 546 21.24 -8.97 -3.16
N GLN A 547 20.03 -8.93 -2.61
CA GLN A 547 19.42 -10.04 -1.88
C GLN A 547 18.18 -10.52 -2.63
N MET A 548 18.02 -11.84 -2.77
CA MET A 548 16.87 -12.42 -3.49
C MET A 548 15.86 -12.96 -2.46
N LEU A 549 14.79 -12.20 -2.20
CA LEU A 549 13.84 -12.51 -1.13
C LEU A 549 13.20 -13.89 -1.28
N CYS A 550 12.99 -14.54 -0.14
CA CYS A 550 12.23 -15.77 -0.07
C CYS A 550 10.74 -15.51 -0.25
N GLN A 551 10.10 -16.32 -1.09
CA GLN A 551 8.65 -16.28 -1.21
C GLN A 551 8.02 -16.93 0.03
N TRP A 552 7.04 -16.26 0.63
CA TRP A 552 6.27 -16.82 1.74
C TRP A 552 5.63 -18.16 1.32
N PRO A 553 5.66 -19.22 2.17
CA PRO A 553 6.04 -19.24 3.58
C PRO A 553 7.51 -19.59 3.87
N THR A 554 8.38 -19.61 2.87
CA THR A 554 9.81 -19.84 3.11
C THR A 554 10.48 -18.59 3.66
N ARG A 555 11.52 -18.79 4.46
CA ARG A 555 12.22 -17.73 5.21
C ARG A 555 13.73 -17.81 4.98
N PRO A 556 14.47 -16.69 5.03
CA PRO A 556 15.91 -16.73 4.84
C PRO A 556 16.63 -17.43 6.01
N LEU A 557 17.65 -18.22 5.69
CA LEU A 557 18.62 -18.76 6.65
C LEU A 557 20.01 -18.70 6.02
N TRP A 558 20.84 -17.80 6.54
CA TRP A 558 22.20 -17.56 6.08
C TRP A 558 23.14 -18.70 6.47
N LYS A 559 23.99 -19.08 5.52
CA LYS A 559 25.07 -20.06 5.69
C LYS A 559 26.45 -19.41 5.72
N SER A 560 26.52 -18.16 5.25
CA SER A 560 27.70 -17.30 5.21
C SER A 560 27.22 -15.85 5.08
N ASN A 561 28.12 -14.88 5.13
CA ASN A 561 27.79 -13.45 4.94
C ASN A 561 27.31 -13.09 3.52
N SER A 562 27.24 -14.03 2.58
CA SER A 562 26.87 -13.74 1.18
C SER A 562 25.87 -14.73 0.58
N THR A 563 25.46 -15.75 1.35
CA THR A 563 24.60 -16.83 0.83
C THR A 563 23.60 -17.29 1.88
N PHE A 564 22.32 -17.36 1.49
CA PHE A 564 21.25 -17.94 2.30
C PHE A 564 20.37 -18.89 1.50
N ASP A 565 19.80 -19.86 2.21
CA ASP A 565 18.73 -20.70 1.69
C ASP A 565 17.37 -20.11 2.06
N CYS A 566 16.34 -20.43 1.28
CA CYS A 566 14.96 -20.26 1.72
C CYS A 566 14.48 -21.56 2.33
N VAL A 567 14.25 -21.55 3.65
CA VAL A 567 13.89 -22.73 4.43
C VAL A 567 12.43 -22.70 4.84
N THR A 568 11.85 -23.89 5.00
CA THR A 568 10.52 -24.07 5.61
C THR A 568 10.72 -24.50 7.05
N ASP A 569 10.02 -23.84 7.98
CA ASP A 569 10.02 -24.16 9.40
C ASP A 569 8.58 -24.06 9.91
N GLU A 570 8.03 -25.16 10.40
CA GLU A 570 6.63 -25.23 10.83
C GLU A 570 6.36 -24.34 12.04
N LYS A 571 7.27 -24.30 13.02
CA LYS A 571 7.12 -23.42 14.20
C LYS A 571 7.18 -21.94 13.82
N SER A 572 8.02 -21.62 12.83
CA SER A 572 8.06 -20.29 12.23
C SER A 572 6.69 -19.93 11.65
N ILE A 573 6.14 -20.77 10.77
CA ILE A 573 4.84 -20.54 10.12
C ILE A 573 3.71 -20.41 11.15
N ASP A 574 3.70 -21.26 12.18
CA ASP A 574 2.72 -21.22 13.26
C ASP A 574 2.78 -19.89 14.03
N SER A 575 3.98 -19.33 14.24
CA SER A 575 4.15 -18.05 14.95
C SER A 575 3.53 -16.85 14.23
N TRP A 576 3.26 -17.00 12.92
CA TRP A 576 2.59 -16.03 12.05
C TRP A 576 1.13 -16.37 11.76
N THR A 577 0.60 -17.46 12.31
CA THR A 577 -0.78 -17.88 12.09
C THR A 577 -1.64 -17.42 13.25
N TYR A 578 -2.68 -16.64 12.95
CA TYR A 578 -3.50 -15.97 13.95
C TYR A 578 -4.98 -16.30 13.80
N THR A 579 -5.71 -16.24 14.91
CA THR A 579 -7.17 -16.30 14.95
C THR A 579 -7.70 -15.10 15.72
N PHE A 580 -8.91 -14.64 15.40
CA PHE A 580 -9.51 -13.45 16.00
C PHE A 580 -10.81 -13.76 16.77
N PRO A 581 -10.76 -14.57 17.85
CA PRO A 581 -11.94 -15.02 18.58
C PRO A 581 -12.77 -13.90 19.23
N ALA A 582 -12.21 -12.70 19.40
CA ALA A 582 -12.96 -11.57 19.91
C ALA A 582 -14.12 -11.15 18.99
N PHE A 583 -14.01 -11.42 17.68
CA PHE A 583 -15.08 -11.18 16.71
C PHE A 583 -15.93 -12.44 16.48
N LYS A 584 -17.24 -12.25 16.28
CA LYS A 584 -18.20 -13.36 16.08
C LYS A 584 -18.34 -13.81 14.63
N VAL A 585 -17.64 -13.13 13.71
CA VAL A 585 -17.56 -13.48 12.29
C VAL A 585 -16.11 -13.68 11.87
N PRO A 586 -15.86 -14.48 10.82
CA PRO A 586 -14.52 -14.61 10.27
C PRO A 586 -13.93 -13.25 9.88
N VAL A 587 -12.71 -12.99 10.33
CA VAL A 587 -11.91 -11.84 9.90
C VAL A 587 -10.84 -12.37 8.97
N TYR A 588 -11.04 -12.22 7.67
CA TYR A 588 -10.14 -12.70 6.61
C TYR A 588 -9.01 -11.74 6.33
#